data_AF-A0AAD8AKJ3-F1
#
_entry.id   AF-A0AAD8AKJ3-F1
#
_cell.length_a   1.000
_cell.length_b   1.000
_cell.length_c   1.000
_cell.angle_alpha   90.00
_cell.angle_beta   90.00
_cell.angle_gamma   90.00
#
_symmetry.space_group_name_H-M   'P 1'
#
loop_
_entity.id
_entity.type
_entity.pdbx_description
1 polymer ?
#
loop_
_entity_poly.entity_id
_entity_poly.type
_entity_poly.pdbx_seq_one_letter_code
_entity_poly.pdbx_strand_id
1 'polypeptide(L)'
;MVRVITQETFNEVVKENLELDMSPEEAIEDAVEQFEAQGVDLSNIVKEVMDNIPGESKNKLKSSLDNLGKLIKTSSAKENEIITELKILKEEFNKSLAHKVFAGSNGAYSILVDILEMYSGNYDIALAALNTIIALMNGNPDLWKREYKCDYQLSGYTEECRHTN
;
A
#
# COMPACT_ATOMS: atom_id res chain seq x y z
N MET A 1 -13.74 -21.89 4.30
CA MET A 1 -12.62 -20.96 4.53
C MET A 1 -12.38 -20.25 3.22
N VAL A 2 -12.48 -18.92 3.19
CA VAL A 2 -12.15 -18.14 1.99
C VAL A 2 -10.63 -18.16 1.85
N ARG A 3 -10.12 -18.53 0.67
CA ARG A 3 -8.68 -18.47 0.39
C ARG A 3 -8.36 -17.07 -0.10
N VAL A 4 -7.30 -16.46 0.42
CA VAL A 4 -6.81 -15.15 -0.02
C VAL A 4 -5.37 -15.32 -0.46
N ILE A 5 -4.96 -14.56 -1.47
CA ILE A 5 -3.58 -14.54 -1.99
C ILE A 5 -2.96 -13.17 -1.78
N THR A 6 -1.65 -13.09 -1.96
CA THR A 6 -0.92 -11.81 -1.93
C THR A 6 -0.90 -11.17 -3.33
N GLN A 7 -0.66 -9.86 -3.38
CA GLN A 7 -0.46 -9.17 -4.66
C GLN A 7 0.75 -9.72 -5.42
N GLU A 8 1.80 -10.17 -4.72
CA GLU A 8 2.99 -10.78 -5.36
C GLU A 8 2.62 -12.06 -6.10
N THR A 9 1.88 -12.96 -5.45
CA THR A 9 1.39 -14.20 -6.08
C THR A 9 0.49 -13.92 -7.29
N PHE A 10 -0.37 -12.91 -7.21
CA PHE A 10 -1.19 -12.51 -8.35
C PHE A 10 -0.33 -11.98 -9.51
N ASN A 11 0.62 -11.10 -9.21
CA ASN A 11 1.51 -10.50 -10.20
C ASN A 11 2.42 -11.54 -10.87
N GLU A 12 2.85 -12.57 -10.16
CA GLU A 12 3.63 -13.69 -10.73
C GLU A 12 2.83 -14.42 -11.80
N VAL A 13 1.57 -14.78 -11.52
CA VAL A 13 0.71 -15.45 -12.51
C VAL A 13 0.42 -14.55 -13.71
N VAL A 14 0.12 -13.26 -13.49
CA VAL A 14 -0.05 -12.31 -14.59
C VAL A 14 1.22 -12.22 -15.44
N LYS A 15 2.40 -12.20 -14.81
CA LYS A 15 3.69 -12.18 -15.51
C LYS A 15 3.91 -13.45 -16.33
N GLU A 16 3.61 -14.62 -15.78
CA GLU A 16 3.67 -15.89 -16.52
C GLU A 16 2.75 -15.87 -17.74
N ASN A 17 1.51 -15.38 -17.58
CA ASN A 17 0.56 -15.23 -18.68
C ASN A 17 1.06 -14.30 -19.79
N LEU A 18 1.76 -13.22 -19.43
CA LEU A 18 2.38 -12.30 -20.38
C LEU A 18 3.57 -12.92 -21.12
N GLU A 19 4.33 -13.79 -20.47
CA GLU A 19 5.39 -14.58 -21.10
C GLU A 19 4.83 -15.60 -22.11
N LEU A 20 3.52 -15.88 -22.06
CA LEU A 20 2.78 -16.70 -23.05
C LEU A 20 2.21 -15.88 -24.23
N ASP A 21 2.77 -14.69 -24.49
CA ASP A 21 2.36 -13.77 -25.57
C ASP A 21 0.90 -13.27 -25.47
N MET A 22 0.29 -13.32 -24.28
CA MET A 22 -1.02 -12.72 -24.02
C MET A 22 -0.92 -11.20 -23.93
N SER A 23 -1.97 -10.48 -24.31
CA SER A 23 -2.05 -9.05 -24.03
C SER A 23 -2.14 -8.80 -22.51
N PRO A 24 -1.71 -7.61 -22.01
CA PRO A 24 -1.82 -7.28 -20.58
C PRO A 24 -3.22 -7.40 -20.02
N GLU A 25 -4.23 -7.05 -20.80
CA GLU A 25 -5.63 -7.18 -20.42
C GLU A 25 -6.03 -8.65 -20.31
N GLU A 26 -5.70 -9.47 -21.31
CA GLU A 26 -5.99 -10.91 -21.31
C GLU A 26 -5.24 -11.65 -20.20
N ALA A 27 -3.99 -11.30 -19.93
CA ALA A 27 -3.19 -11.94 -18.88
C ALA A 27 -3.76 -11.70 -17.48
N ILE A 28 -4.31 -10.51 -17.24
CA ILE A 28 -4.99 -10.16 -15.98
C ILE A 28 -6.34 -10.88 -15.89
N GLU A 29 -7.12 -10.89 -16.97
CA GLU A 29 -8.41 -11.58 -17.01
C GLU A 29 -8.24 -13.08 -16.74
N ASP A 30 -7.28 -13.72 -17.41
CA ASP A 30 -6.97 -15.13 -17.22
C ASP A 30 -6.50 -15.41 -15.78
N ALA A 31 -5.62 -14.59 -15.21
CA ALA A 31 -5.20 -14.73 -13.81
C ALA A 31 -6.38 -14.59 -12.83
N VAL A 32 -7.30 -13.65 -13.10
CA VAL A 32 -8.53 -13.48 -12.30
C VAL A 32 -9.39 -14.74 -12.38
N GLU A 33 -9.65 -15.25 -13.58
CA GLU A 33 -10.43 -16.48 -13.78
C GLU A 33 -9.80 -17.69 -13.08
N GLN A 34 -8.48 -17.85 -13.20
CA GLN A 34 -7.75 -18.95 -12.56
C GLN A 34 -7.90 -18.94 -11.03
N PHE A 35 -7.83 -17.77 -10.40
CA PHE A 35 -7.95 -17.66 -8.94
C PHE A 35 -9.41 -17.74 -8.47
N GLU A 36 -10.35 -17.16 -9.21
CA GLU A 36 -11.78 -17.26 -8.90
C GLU A 36 -12.29 -18.71 -9.03
N ALA A 37 -11.81 -19.47 -10.03
CA ALA A 37 -12.10 -20.89 -10.19
C ALA A 37 -11.58 -21.75 -9.01
N GLN A 38 -10.51 -21.31 -8.35
CA GLN A 38 -9.97 -21.93 -7.14
C GLN A 38 -10.69 -21.49 -5.85
N GLY A 39 -11.70 -20.62 -5.95
CA GLY A 39 -12.42 -20.05 -4.81
C GLY A 39 -11.58 -19.08 -3.99
N VAL A 40 -10.61 -18.40 -4.63
CA VAL A 40 -9.82 -17.34 -4.01
C VAL A 40 -10.59 -16.03 -4.06
N ASP A 41 -10.63 -15.31 -2.93
CA ASP A 41 -11.16 -13.96 -2.88
C ASP A 41 -10.09 -12.94 -3.29
N LEU A 42 -10.38 -12.22 -4.37
CA LEU A 42 -9.52 -11.21 -4.98
C LEU A 42 -9.91 -9.77 -4.56
N SER A 43 -10.79 -9.59 -3.58
CA SER A 43 -11.20 -8.28 -3.07
C SER A 43 -10.03 -7.40 -2.57
N ASN A 44 -8.94 -8.04 -2.14
CA ASN A 44 -7.71 -7.41 -1.67
C ASN A 44 -6.64 -7.25 -2.75
N ILE A 45 -6.90 -7.68 -3.98
CA ILE A 45 -5.97 -7.64 -5.10
C ILE A 45 -6.28 -6.45 -6.01
N VAL A 46 -5.26 -5.66 -6.32
CA VAL A 46 -5.34 -4.57 -7.28
C VAL A 46 -5.28 -5.19 -8.68
N LYS A 47 -6.41 -5.13 -9.39
CA LYS A 47 -6.61 -5.70 -10.73
C LYS A 47 -6.43 -4.67 -11.87
N GLU A 48 -5.98 -3.45 -11.56
CA GLU A 48 -5.78 -2.42 -12.60
C GLU A 48 -4.73 -2.88 -13.61
N VAL A 49 -4.96 -2.55 -14.88
CA VAL A 49 -4.05 -2.86 -15.99
C VAL A 49 -2.66 -2.41 -15.57
N MET A 50 -1.73 -3.36 -15.55
CA MET A 50 -0.32 -3.06 -15.50
C MET A 50 0.02 -2.38 -16.82
N ASP A 51 -0.26 -1.07 -16.90
CA ASP A 51 0.19 -0.24 -18.00
C ASP A 51 1.72 -0.38 -18.04
N ASN A 52 2.19 -1.24 -18.95
CA ASN A 52 3.57 -1.58 -19.28
C ASN A 52 4.27 -2.61 -18.36
N ILE A 53 4.43 -3.82 -18.88
CA ILE A 53 5.42 -4.83 -18.46
C ILE A 53 6.71 -4.60 -19.30
N PRO A 54 7.97 -4.87 -18.86
CA PRO A 54 8.46 -5.65 -17.71
C PRO A 54 9.41 -4.89 -16.74
N GLY A 55 9.43 -5.32 -15.47
CA GLY A 55 10.57 -5.13 -14.55
C GLY A 55 10.31 -4.33 -13.29
N GLU A 56 9.36 -3.39 -13.30
CA GLU A 56 8.90 -2.67 -12.11
C GLU A 56 7.47 -2.21 -12.39
N SER A 57 6.47 -2.92 -11.84
CA SER A 57 5.10 -2.42 -11.77
C SER A 57 5.11 -1.17 -10.87
N LYS A 58 5.36 0.00 -11.46
CA LYS A 58 5.16 1.28 -10.80
C LYS A 58 3.67 1.54 -10.73
N ASN A 59 3.00 0.80 -9.85
CA ASN A 59 1.67 1.18 -9.38
C ASN A 59 1.75 2.68 -9.02
N LYS A 60 0.90 3.51 -9.64
CA LYS A 60 0.91 4.96 -9.45
C LYS A 60 0.91 5.31 -7.96
N LEU A 61 0.20 4.51 -7.18
CA LEU A 61 0.18 4.52 -5.73
C LEU A 61 1.56 4.29 -5.09
N LYS A 62 2.29 3.24 -5.49
CA LYS A 62 3.64 2.96 -4.99
C LYS A 62 4.62 4.07 -5.37
N SER A 63 4.55 4.54 -6.62
CA SER A 63 5.42 5.62 -7.10
C SER A 63 5.18 6.93 -6.34
N SER A 64 3.92 7.29 -6.10
CA SER A 64 3.58 8.45 -5.28
C SER A 64 4.03 8.30 -3.83
N LEU A 65 3.93 7.11 -3.24
CA LEU A 65 4.46 6.84 -1.90
C LEU A 65 5.99 6.97 -1.84
N ASP A 66 6.71 6.37 -2.79
CA ASP A 66 8.17 6.46 -2.88
C ASP A 66 8.64 7.91 -3.11
N ASN A 67 7.91 8.66 -3.94
CA ASN A 67 8.17 10.07 -4.19
C ASN A 67 7.94 10.92 -2.94
N LEU A 68 6.84 10.71 -2.22
CA LEU A 68 6.59 11.38 -0.94
C LEU A 68 7.68 11.05 0.08
N GLY A 69 8.06 9.78 0.22
CA GLY A 69 9.15 9.37 1.10
C GLY A 69 10.49 10.06 0.78
N LYS A 70 10.79 10.28 -0.51
CA LYS A 70 11.99 11.02 -0.96
C LYS A 70 11.87 12.53 -0.71
N LEU A 71 10.71 13.11 -0.99
CA LEU A 71 10.44 14.54 -0.77
C LEU A 71 10.61 14.91 0.69
N ILE A 72 10.08 14.09 1.60
CA ILE A 72 10.20 14.27 3.05
C ILE A 72 11.67 14.26 3.52
N LYS A 73 12.51 13.36 2.98
CA LYS A 73 13.93 13.26 3.34
C LYS A 73 14.79 14.39 2.77
N THR A 74 14.30 15.07 1.74
CA THR A 74 15.07 16.12 1.06
C THR A 74 14.76 17.47 1.70
N SER A 75 15.77 18.12 2.28
CA SER A 75 15.66 19.39 3.02
C SER A 75 15.08 20.58 2.24
N SER A 76 14.79 20.45 0.95
CA SER A 76 14.13 21.46 0.12
C SER A 76 12.78 20.99 -0.44
N ALA A 77 12.02 20.22 0.34
CA ALA A 77 10.69 19.79 -0.06
C ALA A 77 9.80 21.01 -0.34
N LYS A 78 9.30 21.13 -1.58
CA LYS A 78 8.33 22.16 -1.90
C LYS A 78 6.98 21.72 -1.35
N GLU A 79 6.48 22.46 -0.38
CA GLU A 79 5.18 22.23 0.27
C GLU A 79 4.04 21.94 -0.73
N ASN A 80 4.05 22.64 -1.87
CA ASN A 80 3.07 22.45 -2.95
C ASN A 80 3.16 21.08 -3.64
N GLU A 81 4.35 20.51 -3.78
CA GLU A 81 4.55 19.18 -4.36
C GLU A 81 4.00 18.11 -3.43
N ILE A 82 4.24 18.24 -2.11
CA ILE A 82 3.69 17.35 -1.09
C ILE A 82 2.15 17.36 -1.11
N ILE A 83 1.53 18.55 -1.14
CA ILE A 83 0.07 18.68 -1.18
C ILE A 83 -0.50 18.03 -2.45
N THR A 84 0.19 18.18 -3.58
CA THR A 84 -0.25 17.59 -4.86
C THR A 84 -0.20 16.05 -4.79
N GLU A 85 0.90 15.48 -4.31
CA GLU A 85 1.03 14.03 -4.13
C GLU A 85 0.02 13.48 -3.10
N LEU A 86 -0.22 14.19 -1.98
CA LEU A 86 -1.23 13.78 -1.00
C LEU A 86 -2.64 13.74 -1.57
N LYS A 87 -2.97 14.65 -2.50
CA LYS A 87 -4.26 14.64 -3.22
C LYS A 87 -4.36 13.45 -4.16
N ILE A 88 -3.30 13.16 -4.92
CA ILE A 88 -3.23 11.98 -5.79
C ILE A 88 -3.45 10.72 -4.96
N LEU A 89 -2.72 10.56 -3.84
CA LEU A 89 -2.89 9.42 -2.94
C LEU A 89 -4.33 9.30 -2.41
N LYS A 90 -4.96 10.41 -2.04
CA LYS A 90 -6.35 10.41 -1.59
C LYS A 90 -7.29 9.88 -2.68
N GLU A 91 -7.08 10.27 -3.92
CA GLU A 91 -7.86 9.75 -5.06
C GLU A 91 -7.62 8.26 -5.25
N GLU A 92 -6.36 7.81 -5.23
CA GLU A 92 -5.99 6.40 -5.34
C GLU A 92 -6.60 5.54 -4.21
N PHE A 93 -6.60 6.04 -2.97
CA PHE A 93 -7.22 5.33 -1.84
C PHE A 93 -8.74 5.19 -1.99
N ASN A 94 -9.41 6.12 -2.68
CA ASN A 94 -10.85 6.04 -2.87
C ASN A 94 -11.27 5.12 -4.02
N LYS A 95 -10.33 4.61 -4.83
CA LYS A 95 -10.65 3.72 -5.95
C LYS A 95 -11.14 2.35 -5.52
N SER A 96 -10.41 1.67 -4.64
CA SER A 96 -10.81 0.35 -4.16
C SER A 96 -10.19 -0.03 -2.82
N LEU A 97 -10.77 -1.05 -2.19
CA LEU A 97 -10.25 -1.69 -0.98
C LEU A 97 -8.81 -2.17 -1.18
N ALA A 98 -8.53 -2.81 -2.32
CA ALA A 98 -7.20 -3.33 -2.65
C ALA A 98 -6.13 -2.23 -2.66
N HIS A 99 -6.44 -1.02 -3.15
CA HIS A 99 -5.50 0.11 -3.10
C HIS A 99 -5.14 0.51 -1.67
N LYS A 100 -6.11 0.48 -0.75
CA LYS A 100 -5.87 0.79 0.67
C LYS A 100 -5.00 -0.27 1.34
N VAL A 101 -5.30 -1.55 1.11
CA VAL A 101 -4.53 -2.69 1.65
C VAL A 101 -3.10 -2.67 1.11
N PHE A 102 -2.95 -2.42 -0.20
CA PHE A 102 -1.66 -2.31 -0.85
C PHE A 102 -0.84 -1.12 -0.33
N ALA A 103 -1.47 0.05 -0.16
CA ALA A 103 -0.81 1.22 0.42
C ALA A 103 -0.32 0.96 1.85
N GLY A 104 -1.15 0.35 2.69
CA GLY A 104 -0.77 -0.04 4.05
C GLY A 104 0.43 -0.97 4.07
N SER A 105 0.45 -1.98 3.18
CA SER A 105 1.55 -2.94 3.05
C SER A 105 2.86 -2.29 2.55
N ASN A 106 2.78 -1.18 1.84
CA ASN A 106 3.93 -0.40 1.37
C ASN A 106 4.31 0.75 2.33
N GLY A 107 3.84 0.73 3.59
CA GLY A 107 4.25 1.71 4.59
C GLY A 107 3.62 3.10 4.44
N ALA A 108 2.45 3.21 3.81
CA ALA A 108 1.75 4.49 3.67
C ALA A 108 1.50 5.17 5.03
N TYR A 109 1.23 4.40 6.09
CA TYR A 109 0.99 4.97 7.42
C TYR A 109 2.23 5.62 8.02
N SER A 110 3.40 4.97 7.95
CA SER A 110 4.63 5.58 8.47
C SER A 110 4.92 6.88 7.74
N ILE A 111 4.80 6.89 6.41
CA ILE A 111 5.03 8.09 5.60
C ILE A 111 4.05 9.22 5.99
N LEU A 112 2.76 8.92 6.15
CA LEU A 112 1.75 9.92 6.50
C LEU A 112 1.93 10.47 7.93
N VAL A 113 2.34 9.63 8.88
CA VAL A 113 2.66 10.06 10.25
C VAL A 113 3.92 10.92 10.26
N ASP A 114 4.96 10.50 9.53
CA ASP A 114 6.21 11.27 9.38
C ASP A 114 5.92 12.68 8.81
N ILE A 115 5.02 12.80 7.83
CA ILE A 115 4.57 14.10 7.29
C ILE A 115 3.91 14.95 8.37
N LEU A 116 3.03 14.37 9.19
CA LEU A 116 2.35 15.10 10.26
C LEU A 116 3.32 15.59 11.33
N GLU A 117 4.35 14.80 11.66
CA GLU A 117 5.37 15.19 12.63
C GLU A 117 6.27 16.31 12.08
N MET A 118 6.75 16.17 10.84
CA MET A 118 7.67 17.14 10.21
C MET A 118 7.00 18.46 9.82
N TYR A 119 5.73 18.43 9.40
CA TYR A 119 4.99 19.61 8.94
C TYR A 119 3.90 20.06 9.90
N SER A 120 4.03 19.75 11.19
CA SER A 120 3.10 20.16 12.25
C SER A 120 2.86 21.69 12.31
N GLY A 121 3.78 22.49 11.78
CA GLY A 121 3.64 23.95 11.67
C GLY A 121 2.85 24.45 10.45
N ASN A 122 2.60 23.60 9.44
CA ASN A 122 1.88 23.98 8.22
C ASN A 122 0.48 23.34 8.22
N TYR A 123 -0.54 24.17 8.47
CA TYR A 123 -1.93 23.74 8.57
C TYR A 123 -2.44 23.06 7.31
N ASP A 124 -2.06 23.53 6.12
CA ASP A 124 -2.57 23.01 4.86
C ASP A 124 -2.04 21.60 4.57
N ILE A 125 -0.75 21.37 4.83
CA ILE A 125 -0.13 20.03 4.67
C ILE A 125 -0.70 19.07 5.71
N ALA A 126 -0.81 19.49 6.97
CA ALA A 126 -1.35 18.66 8.04
C ALA A 126 -2.80 18.26 7.75
N LEU A 127 -3.63 19.20 7.29
CA LEU A 127 -5.02 18.93 6.93
C LEU A 127 -5.13 18.01 5.70
N ALA A 128 -4.25 18.18 4.70
CA ALA A 128 -4.19 17.28 3.55
C ALA A 128 -3.81 15.85 4.00
N ALA A 129 -2.76 15.71 4.81
CA ALA A 129 -2.29 14.43 5.31
C ALA A 129 -3.35 13.73 6.18
N LEU A 130 -4.01 14.46 7.09
CA LEU A 130 -5.12 13.93 7.90
C LEU A 130 -6.28 13.44 7.03
N ASN A 131 -6.67 14.22 6.01
CA ASN A 131 -7.72 13.79 5.09
C ASN A 131 -7.34 12.53 4.31
N THR A 132 -6.07 12.39 3.95
CA THR A 132 -5.54 11.20 3.26
C THR A 132 -5.50 9.99 4.20
N ILE A 133 -5.13 10.17 5.47
CA ILE A 133 -5.23 9.12 6.51
C ILE A 133 -6.69 8.70 6.73
N ILE A 134 -7.61 9.66 6.82
CA ILE A 134 -9.04 9.36 6.94
C ILE A 134 -9.52 8.56 5.74
N ALA A 135 -9.14 8.92 4.51
CA ALA A 135 -9.50 8.16 3.32
C ALA A 135 -8.95 6.72 3.34
N LEU A 136 -7.72 6.56 3.86
CA LEU A 136 -7.06 5.26 4.01
C LEU A 136 -7.76 4.37 5.06
N MET A 137 -8.16 4.96 6.20
CA MET A 137 -8.81 4.26 7.30
C MET A 137 -10.32 4.06 7.10
N ASN A 138 -10.97 4.90 6.30
CA ASN A 138 -12.41 4.83 6.08
C ASN A 138 -12.77 3.51 5.39
N GLY A 139 -13.59 2.70 6.06
CA GLY A 139 -13.99 1.38 5.61
C GLY A 139 -13.06 0.22 6.01
N ASN A 140 -11.86 0.46 6.58
CA ASN A 140 -10.96 -0.60 7.08
C ASN A 140 -10.10 -0.13 8.27
N PRO A 141 -10.54 -0.37 9.52
CA PRO A 141 -9.78 0.01 10.71
C PRO A 141 -8.54 -0.87 10.97
N ASP A 142 -8.47 -2.08 10.40
CA ASP A 142 -7.46 -3.11 10.75
C ASP A 142 -6.13 -3.04 9.97
N LEU A 143 -5.93 -2.01 9.15
CA LEU A 143 -4.70 -1.83 8.37
C LEU A 143 -3.53 -1.26 9.18
N TRP A 144 -3.77 -0.82 10.42
CA TRP A 144 -2.73 -0.43 11.36
C TRP A 144 -2.14 -1.66 12.06
N LYS A 145 -1.21 -2.34 11.39
CA LYS A 145 -0.36 -3.35 12.04
C LYS A 145 0.96 -2.69 12.43
N ARG A 146 1.05 -2.19 13.66
CA ARG A 146 2.35 -1.95 14.29
C ARG A 146 2.92 -3.34 14.59
N GLU A 147 3.91 -3.79 13.82
CA GLU A 147 4.62 -5.01 14.15
C GLU A 147 5.29 -4.83 15.51
N TYR A 148 4.70 -5.41 16.55
CA TYR A 148 5.42 -5.65 17.78
C TYR A 148 6.43 -6.75 17.45
N LYS A 149 7.71 -6.39 17.30
CA LYS A 149 8.79 -7.36 17.45
C LYS A 149 8.75 -7.86 18.90
N CYS A 150 7.94 -8.89 19.14
CA CYS A 150 8.22 -9.78 20.25
C CYS A 150 9.43 -10.59 19.81
N ASP A 151 10.61 -10.20 20.28
CA ASP A 151 11.80 -11.05 20.23
C ASP A 151 11.49 -12.31 21.04
N TYR A 152 10.97 -13.32 20.35
CA TYR A 152 10.70 -14.62 20.93
C TYR A 152 12.02 -15.37 21.05
N GLN A 153 12.82 -15.03 22.07
CA GLN A 153 13.76 -16.00 22.60
C GLN A 153 12.96 -17.02 23.40
N LEU A 154 12.86 -18.24 22.85
CA LEU A 154 12.36 -19.44 23.53
C LEU A 154 13.18 -19.69 24.81
N SER A 155 12.75 -19.07 25.90
CA SER A 155 13.15 -19.41 27.27
C SER A 155 11.91 -19.21 28.12
N GLY A 156 11.42 -20.32 28.68
CA GLY A 156 10.19 -20.34 29.46
C GLY A 156 10.17 -19.33 30.61
N TYR A 157 8.94 -19.00 31.00
CA TYR A 157 8.49 -18.23 32.16
C TYR A 157 8.20 -16.73 31.98
N THR A 158 6.89 -16.47 31.86
CA THR A 158 6.07 -15.36 32.39
C THR A 158 6.51 -13.90 32.18
N GLU A 159 5.78 -13.26 31.27
CA GLU A 159 5.16 -11.92 31.31
C GLU A 159 5.88 -10.77 32.05
N GLU A 160 6.40 -9.82 31.26
CA GLU A 160 6.27 -8.38 31.50
C GLU A 160 6.70 -7.62 30.22
N CYS A 161 5.75 -7.23 29.37
CA CYS A 161 6.03 -6.33 28.25
C CYS A 161 6.33 -4.92 28.80
N ARG A 162 7.61 -4.55 28.93
CA ARG A 162 8.00 -3.18 29.30
C ARG A 162 8.20 -2.32 28.06
N HIS A 163 7.60 -1.13 28.10
CA HIS A 163 7.86 -0.03 27.17
C HIS A 163 9.32 0.40 27.24
N THR A 164 10.04 0.38 26.12
CA THR A 164 11.24 1.19 25.94
C THR A 164 10.84 2.49 25.25
N ASN A 165 11.08 3.60 25.95
CA ASN A 165 10.99 4.98 25.42
C ASN A 165 11.92 5.19 24.23
#